data_AF-A0A356IF18-F1
#
_entry.id   AF-A0A356IF18-F1
#
_cell.length_a   1.000
_cell.length_b   1.000
_cell.length_c   1.000
_cell.angle_alpha   90.00
_cell.angle_beta   90.00
_cell.angle_gamma   90.00
#
_symmetry.space_group_name_H-M   'P 1'
#
loop_
_entity.id
_entity.type
_entity.pdbx_description
1 polymer ?
#
loop_
_entity_poly.entity_id
_entity_poly.type
_entity_poly.pdbx_seq_one_letter_code
_entity_poly.pdbx_strand_id
1 'polypeptide(L)'
;MLSNEQKKFTYEATARKSCAIISRLKSQIDENGKNWKLSVLETIAEWPLATETVAGRDIDYLIAGEAFDWRLLAQRLLDECSSTIEDEAWWEWLYDPALFAGFAEPEFMRAVGVDKFRAHLSYFYGVTVEQSLLVSVEEEIIHIRVASGRELSDRSLERAHELLYGNTRDQLWEVFRLEAGVEPARSGSRHKGEHSLASEDAFTYWLFKLRMERSDPAKIASDTRKGLAKLER
;
A
#
# COMPACT_ATOMS: atom_id res chain seq x y z
N MET A 1 10.37 11.16 -26.24
CA MET A 1 11.15 9.99 -25.79
C MET A 1 12.54 10.49 -25.36
N LEU A 2 12.91 10.33 -24.10
CA LEU A 2 14.24 10.72 -23.60
C LEU A 2 15.32 9.76 -24.12
N SER A 3 16.49 10.28 -24.52
CA SER A 3 17.62 9.46 -24.97
C SER A 3 18.15 8.57 -23.83
N ASN A 4 18.82 7.48 -24.17
CA ASN A 4 19.33 6.51 -23.20
C ASN A 4 20.38 7.11 -22.25
N GLU A 5 21.16 8.10 -22.72
CA GLU A 5 22.12 8.86 -21.90
C GLU A 5 21.41 9.82 -20.94
N GLN A 6 20.32 10.47 -21.37
CA GLN A 6 19.50 11.30 -20.47
C GLN A 6 18.84 10.46 -19.38
N LYS A 7 18.32 9.25 -19.69
CA LYS A 7 17.74 8.37 -18.67
C LYS A 7 18.78 7.94 -17.63
N LYS A 8 20.00 7.62 -18.05
CA LYS A 8 21.10 7.22 -17.16
C LYS A 8 21.55 8.37 -16.26
N PHE A 9 21.68 9.58 -16.81
CA PHE A 9 22.04 10.76 -16.03
C PHE A 9 20.98 11.14 -14.98
N THR A 10 19.69 11.07 -15.35
CA THR A 10 18.58 11.32 -14.41
C THR A 10 18.53 10.26 -13.30
N TYR A 11 18.80 9.00 -13.62
CA TYR A 11 18.85 7.92 -12.63
C TYR A 11 20.01 8.12 -11.65
N GLU A 12 21.22 8.42 -12.14
CA GLU A 12 22.38 8.69 -11.29
C GLU A 12 22.20 9.93 -10.40
N ALA A 13 21.57 10.99 -10.92
CA ALA A 13 21.27 12.19 -10.14
C ALA A 13 20.25 11.93 -9.03
N THR A 14 19.18 11.16 -9.32
CA THR A 14 18.16 10.82 -8.33
C THR A 14 18.69 9.86 -7.27
N ALA A 15 19.51 8.87 -7.65
CA ALA A 15 20.18 7.97 -6.71
C ALA A 15 21.09 8.74 -5.72
N ARG A 16 21.89 9.69 -6.22
CA ARG A 16 22.71 10.57 -5.36
C ARG A 16 21.86 11.41 -4.41
N LYS A 17 20.71 11.91 -4.87
CA LYS A 17 19.77 12.67 -4.05
C LYS A 17 19.17 11.80 -2.94
N SER A 18 18.73 10.58 -3.25
CA SER A 18 18.19 9.63 -2.27
C SER A 18 19.22 9.26 -1.19
N CYS A 19 20.48 9.00 -1.57
CA CYS A 19 21.55 8.75 -0.60
C CYS A 19 21.79 9.95 0.33
N ALA A 20 21.82 11.17 -0.22
CA ALA A 20 21.99 12.38 0.59
C ALA A 20 20.84 12.59 1.58
N ILE A 21 19.60 12.30 1.16
CA ILE A 21 18.42 12.36 2.01
C ILE A 21 18.53 11.35 3.18
N ILE A 22 18.92 10.10 2.89
CA ILE A 22 19.14 9.08 3.94
C ILE A 22 20.23 9.51 4.92
N SER A 23 21.36 10.03 4.44
CA SER A 23 22.44 10.50 5.32
C SER A 23 21.97 11.64 6.23
N ARG A 24 21.17 12.59 5.71
CA ARG A 24 20.60 13.67 6.51
C ARG A 24 19.61 13.13 7.54
N LEU A 25 18.76 12.18 7.17
CA LEU A 25 17.81 11.55 8.09
C LEU A 25 18.55 10.90 9.27
N LYS A 26 19.64 10.16 9.00
CA LYS A 26 20.47 9.54 10.06
C LYS A 26 20.92 10.58 11.09
N SER A 27 21.53 11.67 10.64
CA SER A 27 21.96 12.76 11.51
C SER A 27 20.80 13.40 12.29
N GLN A 28 19.65 13.60 11.64
CA GLN A 28 18.47 14.17 12.30
C GLN A 28 17.89 13.25 13.38
N ILE A 29 17.87 11.94 13.17
CA ILE A 29 17.39 10.98 14.17
C ILE A 29 18.34 10.97 15.37
N ASP A 30 19.65 10.94 15.13
CA ASP A 30 20.67 11.00 16.19
C ASP A 30 20.51 12.26 17.07
N GLU A 31 20.19 13.41 16.46
CA GLU A 31 20.03 14.70 17.16
C GLU A 31 18.65 14.86 17.83
N ASN A 32 17.56 14.42 17.19
CA ASN A 32 16.19 14.67 17.65
C ASN A 32 15.69 13.67 18.72
N GLY A 33 16.42 12.58 18.97
CA GLY A 33 16.06 11.56 19.96
C GLY A 33 14.61 11.06 19.79
N LYS A 34 13.70 11.48 20.69
CA LYS A 34 12.29 11.03 20.72
C LYS A 34 11.40 11.52 19.57
N ASN A 35 11.81 12.53 18.81
CA ASN A 35 11.01 13.11 17.71
C ASN A 35 11.33 12.52 16.33
N TRP A 36 12.01 11.38 16.26
CA TRP A 36 12.41 10.74 15.02
C TRP A 36 11.24 10.46 14.06
N LYS A 37 10.04 10.20 14.57
CA LYS A 37 8.82 9.96 13.77
C LYS A 37 8.53 11.13 12.83
N LEU A 38 8.63 12.36 13.33
CA LEU A 38 8.43 13.56 12.52
C LEU A 38 9.52 13.71 11.47
N SER A 39 10.80 13.50 11.84
CA SER A 39 11.92 13.52 10.89
C SER A 39 11.72 12.55 9.72
N VAL A 40 11.16 11.36 9.99
CA VAL A 40 10.84 10.37 8.95
C VAL A 40 9.74 10.89 8.02
N LEU A 41 8.64 11.44 8.56
CA LEU A 41 7.55 11.98 7.75
C LEU A 41 7.98 13.18 6.89
N GLU A 42 8.80 14.08 7.44
CA GLU A 42 9.39 15.20 6.68
C GLU A 42 10.35 14.70 5.60
N THR A 43 11.11 13.65 5.90
CA THR A 43 11.98 13.00 4.90
C THR A 43 11.16 12.34 3.79
N ILE A 44 10.04 11.71 4.14
CA ILE A 44 9.07 11.18 3.17
C ILE A 44 8.62 12.28 2.23
N ALA A 45 8.33 13.50 2.70
CA ALA A 45 7.91 14.61 1.84
C ALA A 45 8.92 14.92 0.72
N GLU A 46 10.21 14.87 1.04
CA GLU A 46 11.30 15.18 0.10
C GLU A 46 11.72 14.00 -0.79
N TRP A 47 11.28 12.78 -0.46
CA TRP A 47 11.67 11.58 -1.19
C TRP A 47 11.29 11.65 -2.68
N PRO A 48 12.26 11.49 -3.61
CA PRO A 48 12.03 11.76 -5.03
C PRO A 48 11.56 10.56 -5.85
N LEU A 49 11.61 9.35 -5.30
CA LEU A 49 11.35 8.11 -6.05
C LEU A 49 9.96 7.56 -5.74
N ALA A 50 9.19 7.29 -6.80
CA ALA A 50 7.95 6.50 -6.70
C ALA A 50 8.26 5.00 -6.58
N THR A 51 9.33 4.54 -7.23
CA THR A 51 9.77 3.15 -7.24
C THR A 51 11.29 3.06 -7.12
N GLU A 52 11.82 2.03 -6.48
CA GLU A 52 13.25 1.74 -6.47
C GLU A 52 13.56 0.24 -6.38
N THR A 53 14.78 -0.15 -6.76
CA THR A 53 15.27 -1.52 -6.61
C THR A 53 16.31 -1.56 -5.49
N VAL A 54 15.99 -2.25 -4.39
CA VAL A 54 16.85 -2.34 -3.19
C VAL A 54 17.15 -3.80 -2.91
N ALA A 55 18.44 -4.16 -2.84
CA ALA A 55 18.89 -5.54 -2.65
C ALA A 55 18.24 -6.55 -3.63
N GLY A 56 17.98 -6.12 -4.87
CA GLY A 56 17.34 -6.95 -5.91
C GLY A 56 15.83 -7.11 -5.77
N ARG A 57 15.17 -6.34 -4.89
CA ARG A 57 13.71 -6.27 -4.77
C ARG A 57 13.23 -4.94 -5.31
N ASP A 58 12.23 -4.99 -6.17
CA ASP A 58 11.54 -3.78 -6.63
C ASP A 58 10.50 -3.39 -5.57
N ILE A 59 10.53 -2.12 -5.19
CA ILE A 59 9.65 -1.51 -4.22
C ILE A 59 8.89 -0.40 -4.94
N ASP A 60 7.56 -0.47 -4.91
CA ASP A 60 6.67 0.56 -5.44
C ASP A 60 5.96 1.24 -4.28
N TYR A 61 6.29 2.51 -4.03
CA TYR A 61 5.67 3.30 -2.98
C TYR A 61 4.38 3.97 -3.46
N LEU A 62 4.20 4.12 -4.77
CA LEU A 62 3.11 4.89 -5.37
C LEU A 62 2.36 4.02 -6.39
N ILE A 63 1.52 3.15 -5.84
CA ILE A 63 0.72 2.19 -6.59
C ILE A 63 -0.09 2.90 -7.67
N ALA A 64 0.08 2.42 -8.91
CA ALA A 64 -0.55 2.97 -10.11
C ALA A 64 -0.32 4.48 -10.33
N GLY A 65 0.68 5.08 -9.68
CA GLY A 65 0.94 6.52 -9.73
C GLY A 65 0.00 7.37 -8.86
N GLU A 66 -0.85 6.75 -8.03
CA GLU A 66 -1.96 7.43 -7.34
C GLU A 66 -2.00 7.15 -5.84
N ALA A 67 -1.79 5.89 -5.42
CA ALA A 67 -1.93 5.46 -4.04
C ALA A 67 -0.57 5.30 -3.35
N PHE A 68 -0.27 6.21 -2.42
CA PHE A 68 1.02 6.27 -1.74
C PHE A 68 1.01 5.48 -0.42
N ASP A 69 1.86 4.46 -0.34
CA ASP A 69 2.14 3.73 0.90
C ASP A 69 3.29 4.40 1.68
N TRP A 70 2.92 5.27 2.62
CA TRP A 70 3.90 5.95 3.46
C TRP A 70 4.63 4.99 4.42
N ARG A 71 3.99 3.89 4.84
CA ARG A 71 4.57 2.93 5.79
C ARG A 71 5.69 2.14 5.11
N LEU A 72 5.48 1.73 3.86
CA LEU A 72 6.51 1.06 3.07
C LEU A 72 7.75 1.94 2.86
N LEU A 73 7.55 3.24 2.59
CA LEU A 73 8.68 4.17 2.49
C LEU A 73 9.31 4.44 3.86
N ALA A 74 8.52 4.58 4.91
CA ALA A 74 9.04 4.74 6.26
C ALA A 74 9.90 3.54 6.69
N GLN A 75 9.43 2.31 6.46
CA GLN A 75 10.20 1.09 6.70
C GLN A 75 11.53 1.12 5.94
N ARG A 76 11.50 1.42 4.64
CA ARG A 76 12.71 1.52 3.82
C ARG A 76 13.74 2.48 4.41
N LEU A 77 13.29 3.65 4.87
CA LEU A 77 14.14 4.69 5.47
C LEU A 77 14.68 4.26 6.83
N LEU A 78 13.85 3.61 7.64
CA LEU A 78 14.19 3.13 8.98
C LEU A 78 15.15 1.94 8.94
N ASP A 79 15.04 1.04 7.96
CA ASP A 79 15.97 -0.06 7.76
C ASP A 79 17.42 0.45 7.61
N GLU A 80 17.61 1.61 6.97
CA GLU A 80 18.93 2.27 6.85
C GLU A 80 19.41 2.88 8.17
N CYS A 81 18.48 3.26 9.05
CA CYS A 81 18.72 3.95 10.31
C CYS A 81 18.66 3.01 11.54
N SER A 82 18.49 1.70 11.33
CA SER A 82 18.29 0.67 12.35
C SER A 82 19.35 0.62 13.46
N SER A 83 20.56 1.15 13.22
CA SER A 83 21.59 1.26 14.26
C SER A 83 21.31 2.32 15.33
N THR A 84 20.40 3.27 15.07
CA THR A 84 20.15 4.44 15.91
C THR A 84 18.86 4.30 16.75
N ILE A 85 17.87 3.53 16.27
CA ILE A 85 16.57 3.37 16.91
C ILE A 85 16.43 1.92 17.38
N GLU A 86 15.87 1.69 18.57
CA GLU A 86 15.52 0.35 19.03
C GLU A 86 14.52 -0.30 18.06
N ASP A 87 14.82 -1.52 17.59
CA ASP A 87 14.04 -2.17 16.53
C ASP A 87 12.53 -2.26 16.85
N GLU A 88 12.19 -2.57 18.11
CA GLU A 88 10.80 -2.69 18.55
C GLU A 88 10.02 -1.38 18.41
N ALA A 89 10.64 -0.24 18.70
CA ALA A 89 9.95 1.04 18.79
C ALA A 89 9.44 1.54 17.43
N TRP A 90 10.16 1.25 16.34
CA TRP A 90 9.71 1.64 15.01
C TRP A 90 8.78 0.62 14.39
N TRP A 91 8.92 -0.68 14.70
CA TRP A 91 7.92 -1.69 14.34
C TRP A 91 6.56 -1.39 14.96
N GLU A 92 6.50 -1.11 16.27
CA GLU A 92 5.25 -0.72 16.95
C GLU A 92 4.60 0.50 16.29
N TRP A 93 5.39 1.49 15.87
CA TRP A 93 4.86 2.69 15.21
C TRP A 93 4.33 2.42 13.80
N LEU A 94 5.03 1.62 12.99
CA LEU A 94 4.59 1.32 11.63
C LEU A 94 3.33 0.45 11.61
N TYR A 95 3.19 -0.47 12.56
CA TYR A 95 2.02 -1.35 12.67
C TYR A 95 0.87 -0.74 13.48
N ASP A 96 1.02 0.48 14.00
CA ASP A 96 -0.08 1.20 14.63
C ASP A 96 -1.20 1.44 13.59
N PRO A 97 -2.47 1.05 13.90
CA PRO A 97 -3.60 1.23 12.98
C PRO A 97 -3.97 2.70 12.74
N ALA A 98 -3.40 3.64 13.50
CA ALA A 98 -3.62 5.07 13.34
C ALA A 98 -3.36 5.53 11.90
N LEU A 99 -4.39 6.11 11.29
CA LEU A 99 -4.37 6.56 9.90
C LEU A 99 -3.26 7.58 9.61
N PHE A 100 -2.93 8.41 10.60
CA PHE A 100 -1.97 9.51 10.48
C PHE A 100 -0.72 9.30 11.34
N ALA A 101 -0.29 8.04 11.50
CA ALA A 101 0.95 7.68 12.18
C ALA A 101 1.04 8.18 13.64
N GLY A 102 -0.11 8.30 14.32
CA GLY A 102 -0.21 8.85 15.69
C GLY A 102 -0.24 10.38 15.79
N PHE A 103 -0.26 11.10 14.67
CA PHE A 103 -0.37 12.56 14.62
C PHE A 103 -1.80 13.04 14.35
N ALA A 104 -2.08 14.32 14.62
CA ALA A 104 -3.31 14.94 14.13
C ALA A 104 -3.27 15.10 12.61
N GLU A 105 -4.42 14.98 11.94
CA GLU A 105 -4.51 15.07 10.46
C GLU A 105 -3.78 16.29 9.87
N PRO A 106 -3.97 17.53 10.38
CA PRO A 106 -3.29 18.70 9.82
C PRO A 106 -1.77 18.68 10.04
N GLU A 107 -1.30 18.01 11.08
CA GLU A 107 0.13 17.87 11.37
C GLU A 107 0.78 16.86 10.44
N PHE A 108 0.16 15.69 10.26
CA PHE A 108 0.59 14.69 9.30
C PHE A 108 0.63 15.25 7.88
N MET A 109 -0.44 15.96 7.46
CA MET A 109 -0.51 16.61 6.15
C MET A 109 0.63 17.62 5.93
N ARG A 110 0.97 18.42 6.95
CA ARG A 110 2.11 19.35 6.88
C ARG A 110 3.44 18.61 6.76
N ALA A 111 3.61 17.52 7.51
CA ALA A 111 4.85 16.76 7.54
C ALA A 111 5.12 16.06 6.21
N VAL A 112 4.14 15.36 5.63
CA VAL A 112 4.33 14.59 4.38
C VAL A 112 4.13 15.43 3.11
N GLY A 113 3.50 16.60 3.23
CA GLY A 113 3.14 17.48 2.11
C GLY A 113 1.81 17.12 1.43
N VAL A 114 1.20 18.11 0.77
CA VAL A 114 -0.18 18.02 0.26
C VAL A 114 -0.37 16.90 -0.76
N ASP A 115 0.58 16.73 -1.69
CA ASP A 115 0.44 15.73 -2.77
C ASP A 115 0.54 14.30 -2.23
N LYS A 116 1.53 14.02 -1.37
CA LYS A 116 1.69 12.71 -0.72
C LYS A 116 0.59 12.43 0.29
N PHE A 117 0.05 13.47 0.95
CA PHE A 117 -1.14 13.32 1.79
C PHE A 117 -2.36 12.87 0.98
N ARG A 118 -2.63 13.49 -0.18
CA ARG A 118 -3.72 13.07 -1.07
C ARG A 118 -3.52 11.65 -1.60
N ALA A 119 -2.28 11.31 -1.95
CA ALA A 119 -1.93 9.97 -2.41
C ALA A 119 -2.06 8.93 -1.27
N HIS A 120 -1.72 9.30 -0.02
CA HIS A 120 -1.94 8.46 1.16
C HIS A 120 -3.42 8.20 1.39
N LEU A 121 -4.29 9.21 1.28
CA LEU A 121 -5.74 8.99 1.34
C LEU A 121 -6.21 8.04 0.23
N SER A 122 -5.63 8.11 -0.95
CA SER A 122 -5.94 7.20 -2.06
C SER A 122 -5.53 5.75 -1.72
N TYR A 123 -4.38 5.54 -1.08
CA TYR A 123 -3.98 4.23 -0.56
C TYR A 123 -4.92 3.76 0.56
N PHE A 124 -5.23 4.60 1.54
CA PHE A 124 -6.11 4.22 2.64
C PHE A 124 -7.49 3.79 2.15
N TYR A 125 -8.15 4.58 1.31
CA TYR A 125 -9.48 4.23 0.81
C TYR A 125 -9.45 3.12 -0.25
N GLY A 126 -8.43 3.12 -1.11
CA GLY A 126 -8.35 2.19 -2.23
C GLY A 126 -7.73 0.84 -1.91
N VAL A 127 -6.97 0.73 -0.82
CA VAL A 127 -6.32 -0.51 -0.38
C VAL A 127 -6.86 -0.93 0.98
N THR A 128 -6.58 -0.15 2.04
CA THR A 128 -6.90 -0.56 3.42
C THR A 128 -8.41 -0.74 3.67
N VAL A 129 -9.21 0.24 3.24
CA VAL A 129 -10.68 0.17 3.37
C VAL A 129 -11.28 -0.89 2.45
N GLU A 130 -10.72 -1.07 1.26
CA GLU A 130 -11.19 -2.07 0.29
C GLU A 130 -10.91 -3.51 0.77
N GLN A 131 -9.73 -3.78 1.33
CA GLN A 131 -9.42 -5.04 2.02
C GLN A 131 -10.40 -5.30 3.17
N SER A 132 -10.68 -4.28 3.97
CA SER A 132 -11.60 -4.41 5.11
C SER A 132 -13.04 -4.64 4.67
N LEU A 133 -13.47 -4.03 3.56
CA LEU A 133 -14.75 -4.32 2.93
C LEU A 133 -14.83 -5.79 2.50
N LEU A 134 -13.79 -6.31 1.84
CA LEU A 134 -13.73 -7.70 1.41
C LEU A 134 -13.86 -8.66 2.59
N VAL A 135 -13.10 -8.44 3.67
CA VAL A 135 -13.19 -9.24 4.90
C VAL A 135 -14.60 -9.14 5.51
N SER A 136 -15.18 -7.94 5.56
CA SER A 136 -16.54 -7.77 6.11
C SER A 136 -17.59 -8.56 5.32
N VAL A 137 -17.48 -8.61 3.99
CA VAL A 137 -18.39 -9.38 3.14
C VAL A 137 -18.15 -10.88 3.27
N GLU A 138 -16.90 -11.31 3.36
CA GLU A 138 -16.55 -12.71 3.62
C GLU A 138 -17.14 -13.19 4.96
N GLU A 139 -16.99 -12.42 6.03
CA GLU A 139 -17.55 -12.75 7.35
C GLU A 139 -19.08 -12.87 7.33
N GLU A 140 -19.77 -11.97 6.62
CA GLU A 140 -21.22 -12.06 6.43
C GLU A 140 -21.63 -13.38 5.76
N ILE A 141 -20.89 -13.80 4.72
CA ILE A 141 -21.13 -15.07 4.02
C ILE A 141 -20.91 -16.26 4.96
N ILE A 142 -19.83 -16.23 5.74
CA ILE A 142 -19.52 -17.26 6.74
C ILE A 142 -20.64 -17.33 7.79
N HIS A 143 -21.06 -16.19 8.32
CA HIS A 143 -22.13 -16.11 9.33
C HIS A 143 -23.44 -16.70 8.82
N ILE A 144 -23.88 -16.36 7.60
CA ILE A 144 -25.10 -16.91 6.99
C ILE A 144 -24.99 -18.44 6.86
N ARG A 145 -23.83 -18.93 6.43
CA ARG A 145 -23.58 -20.36 6.23
C ARG A 145 -23.62 -21.14 7.54
N VAL A 146 -22.93 -20.65 8.57
CA VAL A 146 -22.93 -21.25 9.93
C VAL A 146 -24.33 -21.20 10.54
N ALA A 147 -25.04 -20.08 10.42
CA ALA A 147 -26.43 -19.96 10.90
C ALA A 147 -27.40 -20.93 10.20
N SER A 148 -27.06 -21.37 8.98
CA SER A 148 -27.81 -22.38 8.22
C SER A 148 -27.39 -23.83 8.56
N GLY A 149 -26.55 -24.05 9.58
CA GLY A 149 -26.06 -25.36 9.99
C GLY A 149 -25.08 -26.02 9.00
N ARG A 150 -24.49 -25.24 8.10
CA ARG A 150 -23.50 -25.74 7.12
C ARG A 150 -22.09 -25.52 7.64
N GLU A 151 -21.19 -26.43 7.28
CA GLU A 151 -19.77 -26.35 7.62
C GLU A 151 -19.10 -25.14 6.95
N LEU A 152 -18.00 -24.68 7.58
CA LEU A 152 -17.11 -23.66 7.02
C LEU A 152 -16.58 -24.09 5.66
N SER A 153 -16.30 -23.13 4.80
CA SER A 153 -15.88 -23.38 3.43
C SER A 153 -14.92 -22.30 2.98
N ASP A 154 -13.81 -22.72 2.39
CA ASP A 154 -12.78 -21.83 1.83
C ASP A 154 -13.31 -21.00 0.64
N ARG A 155 -14.46 -21.39 0.06
CA ARG A 155 -15.16 -20.62 -0.98
C ARG A 155 -15.79 -19.30 -0.51
N SER A 156 -15.71 -18.97 0.78
CA SER A 156 -16.30 -17.72 1.29
C SER A 156 -15.61 -16.49 0.71
N LEU A 157 -14.28 -16.52 0.60
CA LEU A 157 -13.48 -15.49 -0.06
C LEU A 157 -13.79 -15.37 -1.55
N GLU A 158 -13.86 -16.49 -2.27
CA GLU A 158 -14.25 -16.50 -3.69
C GLU A 158 -15.62 -15.86 -3.87
N ARG A 159 -16.57 -16.22 -3.00
CA ARG A 159 -17.92 -15.68 -3.07
C ARG A 159 -17.97 -14.18 -2.75
N ALA A 160 -17.12 -13.70 -1.85
CA ALA A 160 -17.00 -12.28 -1.56
C ALA A 160 -16.50 -11.50 -2.79
N HIS A 161 -15.50 -12.02 -3.51
CA HIS A 161 -15.02 -11.43 -4.77
C HIS A 161 -16.11 -11.40 -5.83
N GLU A 162 -16.85 -12.49 -6.01
CA GLU A 162 -17.96 -12.54 -6.96
C GLU A 162 -19.06 -11.52 -6.62
N LEU A 163 -19.36 -11.33 -5.34
CA LEU A 163 -20.40 -10.39 -4.91
C LEU A 163 -19.98 -8.93 -5.07
N LEU A 164 -18.71 -8.60 -4.79
CA LEU A 164 -18.19 -7.24 -4.87
C LEU A 164 -17.81 -6.84 -6.30
N TYR A 165 -17.17 -7.74 -7.05
CA TYR A 165 -16.51 -7.44 -8.32
C TYR A 165 -17.08 -8.21 -9.53
N GLY A 166 -17.99 -9.16 -9.29
CA GLY A 166 -18.72 -9.90 -10.32
C GLY A 166 -17.99 -11.10 -10.91
N ASN A 167 -16.78 -11.42 -10.44
CA ASN A 167 -15.94 -12.53 -10.95
C ASN A 167 -15.14 -13.17 -9.82
N THR A 168 -14.54 -14.34 -10.06
CA THR A 168 -13.65 -14.97 -9.08
C THR A 168 -12.35 -14.19 -8.94
N ARG A 169 -11.66 -14.35 -7.80
CA ARG A 169 -10.37 -13.71 -7.54
C ARG A 169 -9.35 -14.03 -8.64
N ASP A 170 -9.28 -15.29 -9.08
CA ASP A 170 -8.33 -15.73 -10.10
C ASP A 170 -8.58 -15.09 -11.47
N GLN A 171 -9.85 -15.00 -11.88
CA GLN A 171 -10.22 -14.32 -13.12
C GLN A 171 -9.89 -12.83 -13.07
N LEU A 172 -10.15 -12.18 -11.94
CA LEU A 172 -9.81 -10.77 -11.73
C LEU A 172 -8.29 -10.56 -11.74
N TRP A 173 -7.53 -11.46 -11.12
CA TRP A 173 -6.07 -11.42 -11.10
C TRP A 173 -5.47 -11.58 -12.49
N GLU A 174 -6.03 -12.46 -13.33
CA GLU A 174 -5.62 -12.59 -14.73
C GLU A 174 -5.82 -11.29 -15.51
N VAL A 175 -6.97 -10.65 -15.36
CA VAL A 175 -7.24 -9.35 -16.01
C VAL A 175 -6.29 -8.27 -15.50
N PHE A 176 -6.10 -8.18 -14.18
CA PHE A 176 -5.16 -7.24 -13.56
C PHE A 176 -3.74 -7.40 -14.13
N ARG A 177 -3.23 -8.63 -14.22
CA ARG A 177 -1.89 -8.88 -14.79
C ARG A 177 -1.78 -8.40 -16.25
N LEU A 178 -2.81 -8.63 -17.05
CA LEU A 178 -2.84 -8.19 -18.45
C LEU A 178 -2.85 -6.66 -18.56
N GLU A 179 -3.63 -5.98 -17.73
CA GLU A 179 -3.73 -4.52 -17.73
C GLU A 179 -2.51 -3.82 -17.13
N ALA A 180 -1.93 -4.39 -16.07
CA ALA A 180 -0.73 -3.88 -15.42
C ALA A 180 0.56 -4.11 -16.25
N GLY A 181 0.46 -4.83 -17.37
CA GLY A 181 1.61 -5.14 -18.23
C GLY A 181 2.62 -6.10 -17.58
N VAL A 182 2.18 -6.92 -16.62
CA VAL A 182 3.01 -7.95 -15.99
C VAL A 182 3.15 -9.10 -16.99
N GLU A 183 4.33 -9.26 -17.60
CA GLU A 183 4.55 -10.35 -18.56
C GLU A 183 4.24 -11.70 -17.91
N PRO A 184 3.53 -12.61 -18.61
CA PRO A 184 3.26 -13.94 -18.08
C PRO A 184 4.58 -14.63 -17.73
N ALA A 185 4.66 -15.18 -16.52
CA ALA A 185 5.80 -15.97 -16.11
C ALA A 185 6.08 -17.04 -17.18
N ARG A 186 7.32 -17.10 -17.68
CA ARG A 186 7.72 -18.12 -18.66
C ARG A 186 7.30 -19.50 -18.14
N SER A 187 6.66 -20.29 -19.00
CA SER A 187 6.19 -21.63 -18.68
C SER A 187 7.30 -22.43 -17.96
N GLY A 188 7.09 -22.74 -16.68
CA GLY A 188 8.04 -23.47 -15.84
C GLY A 188 8.73 -22.66 -14.72
N SER A 189 8.61 -21.34 -14.69
CA SER A 189 9.04 -20.55 -13.53
C SER A 189 7.96 -20.62 -12.45
N ARG A 190 8.23 -21.36 -11.37
CA ARG A 190 7.31 -21.47 -10.22
C ARG A 190 6.86 -20.06 -9.78
N HIS A 191 5.57 -19.95 -9.45
CA HIS A 191 4.76 -18.83 -8.95
C HIS A 191 5.31 -18.03 -7.75
N LYS A 192 6.63 -17.91 -7.62
CA LYS A 192 7.33 -17.42 -6.43
C LYS A 192 7.27 -15.89 -6.28
N GLY A 193 6.81 -15.18 -7.31
CA GLY A 193 6.65 -13.72 -7.31
C GLY A 193 5.24 -13.23 -7.60
N GLU A 194 4.27 -14.15 -7.75
CA GLU A 194 2.89 -13.78 -8.12
C GLU A 194 2.06 -13.27 -6.93
N HIS A 195 2.56 -13.41 -5.70
CA HIS A 195 1.88 -12.98 -4.47
C HIS A 195 2.87 -12.27 -3.52
N SER A 196 3.57 -11.24 -4.00
CA SER A 196 4.22 -10.29 -3.09
C SER A 196 3.14 -9.45 -2.40
N LEU A 197 3.37 -9.00 -1.17
CA LEU A 197 2.46 -8.07 -0.48
C LEU A 197 2.21 -6.82 -1.34
N ALA A 198 3.25 -6.30 -2.00
CA ALA A 198 3.13 -5.16 -2.91
C ALA A 198 2.20 -5.45 -4.11
N SER A 199 2.23 -6.68 -4.67
CA SER A 199 1.32 -7.04 -5.77
C SER A 199 -0.12 -7.23 -5.29
N GLU A 200 -0.33 -7.66 -4.04
CA GLU A 200 -1.66 -7.78 -3.45
C GLU A 200 -2.29 -6.40 -3.19
N ASP A 201 -1.52 -5.43 -2.70
CA ASP A 201 -2.00 -4.05 -2.52
C ASP A 201 -2.31 -3.40 -3.87
N ALA A 202 -1.45 -3.60 -4.87
CA ALA A 202 -1.68 -3.10 -6.23
C ALA A 202 -2.95 -3.72 -6.86
N PHE A 203 -3.16 -5.02 -6.68
CA PHE A 203 -4.37 -5.70 -7.12
C PHE A 203 -5.61 -5.18 -6.39
N THR A 204 -5.52 -4.99 -5.08
CA THR A 204 -6.61 -4.42 -4.27
C THR A 204 -6.97 -3.02 -4.76
N TYR A 205 -5.98 -2.16 -5.01
CA TYR A 205 -6.21 -0.82 -5.54
C TYR A 205 -6.89 -0.86 -6.92
N TRP A 206 -6.51 -1.81 -7.77
CA TRP A 206 -7.17 -2.05 -9.04
C TRP A 206 -8.64 -2.49 -8.87
N LEU A 207 -8.92 -3.40 -7.93
CA LEU A 207 -10.29 -3.82 -7.58
C LEU A 207 -11.15 -2.65 -7.08
N PHE A 208 -10.57 -1.77 -6.26
CA PHE A 208 -11.23 -0.54 -5.83
C PHE A 208 -11.62 0.31 -7.05
N LYS A 209 -10.70 0.56 -7.99
CA LYS A 209 -11.00 1.32 -9.21
C LYS A 209 -12.09 0.66 -10.05
N LEU A 210 -12.00 -0.66 -10.22
CA LEU A 210 -13.03 -1.45 -10.91
C LEU A 210 -14.41 -1.27 -10.27
N ARG A 211 -14.48 -1.30 -8.93
CA ARG A 211 -15.73 -1.12 -8.18
C ARG A 211 -16.27 0.30 -8.31
N MET A 212 -15.40 1.31 -8.26
CA MET A 212 -15.74 2.72 -8.43
C MET A 212 -16.32 3.02 -9.82
N GLU A 213 -15.82 2.36 -10.86
CA GLU A 213 -16.32 2.52 -12.23
C GLU A 213 -17.66 1.82 -12.48
N ARG A 214 -17.88 0.66 -11.85
CA ARG A 214 -19.04 -0.21 -12.13
C ARG A 214 -20.23 0.00 -11.20
N SER A 215 -20.05 0.63 -10.05
CA SER A 215 -21.08 0.79 -9.03
C SER A 215 -21.72 2.17 -9.08
N ASP A 216 -23.00 2.27 -8.70
CA ASP A 216 -23.63 3.57 -8.51
C ASP A 216 -23.08 4.28 -7.23
N PRO A 217 -23.21 5.62 -7.13
CA PRO A 217 -22.68 6.36 -5.99
C PRO A 217 -23.24 5.95 -4.62
N ALA A 218 -24.49 5.49 -4.55
CA ALA A 218 -25.09 5.08 -3.28
C ALA A 218 -24.50 3.75 -2.80
N LYS A 219 -24.28 2.80 -3.72
CA LYS A 219 -23.56 1.56 -3.43
C LYS A 219 -22.13 1.83 -2.99
N ILE A 220 -21.39 2.69 -3.70
CA ILE A 220 -20.01 3.07 -3.33
C ILE A 220 -19.97 3.59 -1.89
N ALA A 221 -20.83 4.55 -1.54
CA ALA A 221 -20.87 5.13 -0.20
C ALA A 221 -21.24 4.10 0.89
N SER A 222 -22.17 3.18 0.58
CA SER A 222 -22.57 2.11 1.49
C SER A 222 -21.41 1.14 1.76
N ASP A 223 -20.75 0.68 0.70
CA ASP A 223 -19.64 -0.26 0.77
C ASP A 223 -18.44 0.36 1.49
N THR A 224 -18.08 1.61 1.17
CA THR A 224 -17.01 2.33 1.87
C THR A 224 -17.32 2.47 3.37
N ARG A 225 -18.58 2.75 3.75
CA ARG A 225 -18.98 2.78 5.16
C ARG A 225 -18.85 1.43 5.83
N LYS A 226 -19.18 0.34 5.13
CA LYS A 226 -19.00 -1.03 5.62
C LYS A 226 -17.52 -1.34 5.87
N GLY A 227 -16.64 -1.01 4.92
CA GLY A 227 -15.19 -1.20 5.07
C GLY A 227 -14.61 -0.39 6.24
N LEU A 228 -14.99 0.88 6.39
CA LEU A 228 -14.57 1.71 7.53
C LEU A 228 -15.05 1.13 8.87
N ALA A 229 -16.31 0.71 8.96
CA ALA A 229 -16.85 0.11 10.18
C ALA A 229 -16.17 -1.22 10.56
N LYS A 230 -15.53 -1.91 9.60
CA LYS A 230 -14.74 -3.11 9.86
C LYS A 230 -13.37 -2.78 10.45
N LEU A 231 -12.75 -1.66 10.06
CA LEU A 231 -11.46 -1.21 10.62
C LEU A 231 -11.58 -0.72 12.07
N GLU A 232 -12.75 -0.24 12.47
CA GLU A 232 -13.01 0.24 13.84
C GLU A 232 -13.28 -0.88 14.85
N ARG A 233 -13.38 -2.14 14.41
CA ARG A 233 -13.68 -3.31 15.25
C ARG A 233 -12.42 -4.07 15.65
#